data_AF-A0A955RD29-F1
#
_entry.id   AF-A0A955RD29-F1
#
_cell.length_a   1.000
_cell.length_b   1.000
_cell.length_c   1.000
_cell.angle_alpha   90.00
_cell.angle_beta   90.00
_cell.angle_gamma   90.00
#
_symmetry.space_group_name_H-M   'P 1'
#
loop_
_entity.id
_entity.type
_entity.pdbx_description
1 polymer ?
#
loop_
_entity_poly.entity_id
_entity_poly.type
_entity_poly.pdbx_seq_one_letter_code
_entity_poly.pdbx_strand_id
1 'polypeptide(L)' 'PFREAHHVAGRIVAACEADGTDLSSLTAESLQGFHPAFDALSLGVLDPRQAALRRRSFGGTAPAEVARQVKALREWLAAG' A
#
# COMPACT_ATOMS: atom_id res chain seq x y z
N PRO A 1 -6.09 -2.11 18.16
CA PRO A 1 -4.91 -2.30 17.28
C PRO A 1 -5.24 -2.56 15.79
N PHE A 2 -5.85 -3.66 15.35
CA PHE A 2 -6.24 -3.78 13.92
C PHE A 2 -7.57 -3.08 13.59
N ARG A 3 -8.59 -3.34 14.41
CA ARG A 3 -9.95 -2.81 14.25
C ARG A 3 -9.98 -1.28 14.15
N GLU A 4 -9.20 -0.62 15.00
CA GLU A 4 -9.08 0.84 15.03
C GLU A 4 -8.47 1.40 13.74
N ALA A 5 -7.34 0.85 13.28
CA ALA A 5 -6.74 1.24 12.02
C ALA A 5 -7.72 1.06 10.84
N HIS A 6 -8.49 -0.03 10.85
CA HIS A 6 -9.52 -0.30 9.84
C HIS A 6 -10.68 0.72 9.89
N HIS A 7 -11.14 1.10 11.08
CA HIS A 7 -12.14 2.16 11.24
C HIS A 7 -11.63 3.53 10.79
N VAL A 8 -10.38 3.87 11.11
CA VAL A 8 -9.74 5.12 10.66
C VAL A 8 -9.65 5.14 9.13
N ALA A 9 -9.19 4.06 8.50
CA ALA A 9 -9.15 3.94 7.05
C ALA A 9 -10.54 4.10 6.41
N GLY A 10 -11.58 3.48 6.97
CA GLY A 10 -12.96 3.64 6.51
C GLY A 10 -13.47 5.07 6.61
N ARG A 11 -13.16 5.79 7.69
CA ARG A 11 -13.51 7.22 7.85
C ARG A 11 -12.82 8.11 6.83
N ILE A 12 -11.57 7.82 6.50
CA ILE A 12 -10.81 8.56 5.48
C ILE A 12 -11.47 8.39 4.11
N VAL A 13 -11.78 7.14 3.73
CA VAL A 13 -12.45 6.84 2.45
C VAL A 13 -13.81 7.54 2.37
N ALA A 14 -14.64 7.42 3.42
CA ALA A 14 -15.96 8.05 3.45
C ALA A 14 -15.89 9.59 3.34
N ALA A 15 -14.87 10.23 3.93
CA ALA A 15 -14.66 11.66 3.80
C ALA A 15 -14.27 12.05 2.36
N CYS A 16 -13.35 11.31 1.73
CA CYS A 16 -12.96 11.55 0.33
C CYS A 16 -14.16 11.38 -0.61
N GLU A 17 -14.99 10.34 -0.40
CA GLU A 17 -16.22 10.13 -1.17
C GLU A 17 -17.22 11.28 -0.99
N ALA A 18 -17.43 11.76 0.24
CA ALA A 18 -18.34 12.88 0.52
C ALA A 18 -17.87 14.19 -0.13
N ASP A 19 -16.56 14.41 -0.20
CA ASP A 19 -15.95 15.60 -0.78
C ASP A 19 -15.72 15.48 -2.30
N GLY A 20 -15.98 14.30 -2.89
CA GLY A 20 -15.72 14.04 -4.31
C GLY A 20 -14.24 14.07 -4.67
N THR A 21 -13.36 13.76 -3.72
CA THR A 21 -11.90 13.78 -3.87
C THR A 21 -11.31 12.37 -3.82
N ASP A 22 -10.06 12.25 -4.26
CA ASP A 22 -9.31 10.99 -4.25
C ASP A 22 -8.36 10.92 -3.05
N LEU A 23 -7.98 9.71 -2.61
CA LEU A 23 -7.00 9.55 -1.52
C LEU A 23 -5.68 10.30 -1.78
N SER A 24 -5.30 10.47 -3.05
CA SER A 24 -4.11 11.22 -3.44
C SER A 24 -4.16 12.72 -3.14
N SER A 25 -5.33 13.29 -2.85
CA SER A 25 -5.48 14.71 -2.48
C SER A 25 -5.32 14.97 -0.98
N LEU A 26 -5.17 13.94 -0.15
CA LEU A 26 -5.00 14.09 1.28
C LEU A 26 -3.64 14.72 1.60
N THR A 27 -3.60 15.60 2.61
CA THR A 27 -2.35 16.13 3.17
C THR A 27 -1.99 15.44 4.48
N ALA A 28 -0.76 15.66 4.96
CA ALA A 28 -0.34 15.13 6.25
C ALA A 28 -1.21 15.69 7.39
N GLU A 29 -1.60 16.97 7.30
CA GLU A 29 -2.50 17.63 8.24
C GLU A 29 -3.89 17.00 8.22
N SER A 30 -4.45 16.73 7.03
CA SER A 30 -5.74 16.03 6.90
C SER A 30 -5.69 14.67 7.58
N LEU A 31 -4.64 13.87 7.32
CA LEU A 31 -4.46 12.55 7.93
C LEU A 31 -4.34 12.63 9.46
N GLN A 32 -3.55 13.56 9.98
CA GLN A 32 -3.42 13.78 11.43
C GLN A 32 -4.76 14.15 12.09
N GLY A 33 -5.65 14.83 11.37
CA GLY A 33 -7.03 15.09 11.81
C GLY A 33 -7.87 13.82 12.01
N PHE A 34 -7.55 12.72 11.32
CA PHE A 34 -8.22 11.43 11.53
C PHE A 34 -7.64 10.62 12.68
N HIS A 35 -6.31 10.63 12.84
CA HIS A 35 -5.62 9.90 13.92
C HIS A 35 -4.20 10.46 14.17
N PRO A 36 -3.77 10.64 15.45
CA PRO A 36 -2.47 11.25 15.77
C PRO A 36 -1.24 10.39 15.41
N ALA A 37 -1.44 9.11 15.08
CA ALA A 37 -0.35 8.22 14.65
C ALA A 37 0.11 8.44 13.21
N PHE A 38 -0.58 9.28 12.43
CA PHE A 38 -0.11 9.65 11.09
C PHE A 38 1.03 10.66 11.16
N ASP A 39 1.99 10.49 10.26
CA ASP A 39 3.20 11.30 10.13
C ASP A 39 3.44 11.74 8.68
N ALA A 40 4.53 12.47 8.43
CA ALA A 40 4.87 12.93 7.09
C ALA A 40 5.12 11.78 6.08
N LEU A 41 5.48 10.58 6.55
CA LEU A 41 5.72 9.41 5.70
C LEU A 41 4.42 8.72 5.28
N SER A 42 3.31 9.01 5.97
CA SER A 42 2.02 8.38 5.76
C SER A 42 1.40 8.67 4.38
N LEU A 43 1.78 9.78 3.73
CA LEU A 43 1.36 10.04 2.34
C LEU A 43 2.03 9.09 1.35
N GLY A 44 3.28 8.70 1.61
CA GLY A 44 4.03 7.80 0.74
C GLY A 44 3.42 6.38 0.66
N VAL A 45 2.57 6.00 1.63
CA VAL A 45 1.93 4.68 1.59
C VAL A 45 0.76 4.59 0.61
N LEU A 46 0.21 5.73 0.18
CA LEU A 46 -0.91 5.82 -0.76
C LEU A 46 -0.48 5.64 -2.22
N ASP A 47 0.82 5.75 -2.54
CA ASP A 47 1.35 5.47 -3.88
C ASP A 47 1.17 3.96 -4.23
N PRO A 48 0.44 3.62 -5.31
CA PRO A 48 0.27 2.25 -5.77
C PRO A 48 1.59 1.53 -6.07
N ARG A 49 2.61 2.24 -6.55
CA ARG A 49 3.94 1.67 -6.78
C ARG A 49 4.58 1.28 -5.46
N GLN A 50 4.51 2.13 -4.44
CA GLN A 50 5.00 1.78 -3.10
C GLN A 50 4.21 0.60 -2.51
N ALA A 51 2.91 0.51 -2.78
CA ALA A 51 2.10 -0.64 -2.35
C ALA A 51 2.63 -1.96 -2.92
N ALA A 52 2.98 -2.01 -4.21
CA ALA A 52 3.60 -3.19 -4.84
C ALA A 52 5.00 -3.48 -4.26
N LEU A 53 5.83 -2.45 -4.08
CA LEU A 53 7.19 -2.58 -3.53
C LEU A 53 7.21 -3.20 -2.13
N ARG A 54 6.18 -2.96 -1.31
CA ARG A 54 6.06 -3.50 0.06
C ARG A 54 5.71 -5.00 0.10
N ARG A 55 5.19 -5.59 -0.98
CA ARG A 55 4.82 -7.02 -1.05
C ARG A 55 6.05 -7.90 -1.30
N ARG A 56 6.97 -7.91 -0.31
CA ARG A 56 8.28 -8.58 -0.37
C ARG A 56 8.30 -10.02 0.14
N SER A 57 7.20 -10.50 0.72
CA SER A 57 7.07 -11.90 1.11
C SER A 57 7.25 -12.81 -0.10
N PHE A 58 7.67 -14.06 0.13
CA PHE A 58 7.77 -15.09 -0.91
C PHE A 58 6.45 -15.16 -1.72
N GLY A 59 6.56 -15.11 -3.05
CA GLY A 59 5.43 -15.06 -3.98
C GLY A 59 4.77 -13.68 -4.16
N GLY A 60 5.23 -12.65 -3.45
CA GLY A 60 4.71 -11.30 -3.55
C GLY A 60 5.03 -10.56 -4.86
N THR A 61 4.49 -9.34 -4.98
CA THR A 61 4.56 -8.53 -6.21
C THR A 61 5.72 -7.54 -6.23
N ALA A 62 6.58 -7.53 -5.22
CA ALA A 62 7.79 -6.70 -5.24
C ALA A 62 8.73 -7.13 -6.40
N PRO A 63 9.44 -6.20 -7.06
CA PRO A 63 10.31 -6.52 -8.20
C PRO A 63 11.35 -7.59 -7.92
N ALA A 64 11.94 -7.60 -6.73
CA ALA A 64 12.90 -8.63 -6.32
C ALA A 64 12.27 -10.03 -6.30
N GLU A 65 11.01 -10.11 -5.87
CA GLU A 65 10.26 -11.36 -5.77
C GLU A 65 9.75 -11.82 -7.14
N VAL A 66 9.32 -10.88 -8.00
CA VAL A 66 9.02 -11.16 -9.41
C VAL A 66 10.26 -11.68 -10.13
N ALA A 67 11.43 -11.06 -9.94
CA ALA A 67 12.69 -11.53 -10.53
C ALA A 67 13.06 -12.94 -10.06
N ARG A 68 12.87 -13.23 -8.77
CA ARG A 68 13.09 -14.57 -8.20
C ARG A 68 12.16 -15.62 -8.83
N GLN A 69 10.87 -15.29 -8.98
CA GLN A 69 9.89 -16.17 -9.62
C GLN A 69 10.22 -16.43 -11.10
N VAL A 70 10.57 -15.38 -11.84
CA VAL A 70 11.00 -15.50 -13.25
C VAL A 70 12.21 -16.41 -13.38
N LYS A 71 13.20 -16.28 -12.50
CA LYS A 71 14.37 -17.16 -12.48
C LYS A 71 13.98 -18.62 -12.24
N ALA A 72 13.19 -18.89 -11.20
CA ALA A 72 12.76 -20.24 -10.86
C ALA A 72 11.97 -20.91 -12.00
N LEU A 73 11.09 -20.16 -12.68
CA LEU A 73 10.32 -20.66 -13.82
C LEU A 73 11.21 -20.98 -15.03
N ARG A 74 12.24 -20.17 -15.29
CA ARG A 74 13.22 -20.45 -16.36
C ARG A 74 14.01 -21.72 -16.08
N GLU A 75 14.44 -21.93 -14.83
CA GLU A 75 15.13 -23.15 -14.40
C GLU A 75 14.23 -24.38 -14.54
N TRP A 76 12.96 -24.26 -14.16
CA TRP A 76 11.97 -25.33 -14.32
C TRP A 76 11.73 -25.70 -15.80
N LEU A 77 11.59 -24.71 -16.68
CA LEU A 77 11.42 -24.93 -18.13
C LEU A 77 12.64 -25.59 -18.77
N ALA A 78 13.85 -25.31 -18.29
CA ALA A 78 15.08 -25.89 -18.83
C ALA A 78 15.35 -27.32 -18.35
N ALA A 79 14.69 -27.75 -17.27
CA ALA A 79 14.85 -29.09 -16.69
C ALA A 79 13.88 -30.13 -17.29
N GLY A 80 12.90 -29.70 -18.10
CA GLY A 80 11.98 -30.56 -18.86
C GLY A 80 12.38 -30.65 -20.32
#